data_AF-A0A4W5MH71-F1
#
_entry.id   AF-A0A4W5MH71-F1
#
_cell.length_a   1.000
_cell.length_b   1.000
_cell.length_c   1.000
_cell.angle_alpha   90.00
_cell.angle_beta   90.00
_cell.angle_gamma   90.00
#
_symmetry.space_group_name_H-M   'P 1'
#
loop_
_entity.id
_entity.type
_entity.pdbx_description
1 polymer ?
#
loop_
_entity_poly.entity_id
_entity_poly.type
_entity_poly.pdbx_seq_one_letter_code
_entity_poly.pdbx_strand_id
1 'polypeptide(L)'
;MDQEEEREQEEDLERTQLNVLAVQAITSLVLSAMTLPTAGNPAVSCLEQQPRNKTLKVLDTRFGRKLSVIRGAVEREIQAMVSKRDNVHTHHPYHTWDPVPSLSAVSPGTLISHEKLLLQINTEREMGNMDYKLGQVSIHSVWLGNNITPLREEEWGEDEEDETDTPAPASLPTSPINSRKHRAGVDIHSCSQFLLELYSQWLLPGSPSNRRTPVVLISEVVRSLLAVSDLFTERNQFDMMFSTLMELRKSHPAEDEIVNQYLVPALCKAAAVLGMDKATSEPVCRVLELTLRSTHLPSRMGALHGLLYVLECDLLDDTVKQLIPAVSEYILSNLRAIAHCVNLHNQQHVLVMCAVAFYMMENYPLDVGAEFTAGVIQVSTVVLLGLYRLVL
;
A
#
# COMPACT_ATOMS: atom_id res chain seq x y z
N MET A 1 3.05 40.71 30.69
CA MET A 1 3.87 39.51 30.46
C MET A 1 2.98 38.45 29.85
N ASP A 2 1.85 38.12 30.47
CA ASP A 2 0.90 37.11 29.96
C ASP A 2 0.33 37.38 28.55
N GLN A 3 -0.04 38.63 28.20
CA GLN A 3 -0.60 38.94 26.86
C GLN A 3 0.40 38.87 25.70
N GLU A 4 1.70 38.91 25.98
CA GLU A 4 2.74 38.84 24.94
C GLU A 4 3.11 37.36 24.70
N GLU A 5 3.22 36.57 25.77
CA GLU A 5 3.36 35.11 25.71
C GLU A 5 2.12 34.43 25.09
N GLU A 6 0.89 34.87 25.41
CA GLU A 6 -0.33 34.36 24.78
C GLU A 6 -0.36 34.62 23.27
N ARG A 7 0.10 35.81 22.83
CA ARG A 7 0.21 36.14 21.40
C ARG A 7 1.27 35.32 20.69
N GLU A 8 2.43 35.12 21.30
CA GLU A 8 3.48 34.27 20.73
C GLU A 8 3.01 32.80 20.58
N GLN A 9 2.25 32.28 21.55
CA GLN A 9 1.67 30.94 21.48
C GLN A 9 0.59 30.82 20.38
N GLU A 10 -0.25 31.85 20.22
CA GLU A 10 -1.26 31.90 19.17
C GLU A 10 -0.61 31.92 17.77
N GLU A 11 0.40 32.76 17.55
CA GLU A 11 1.14 32.81 16.29
C GLU A 11 1.87 31.49 15.97
N ASP A 12 2.44 30.82 16.98
CA ASP A 12 3.08 29.52 16.82
C ASP A 12 2.07 28.41 16.46
N LEU A 13 0.85 28.47 17.02
CA LEU A 13 -0.24 27.56 16.68
C LEU A 13 -0.72 27.79 15.24
N GLU A 14 -0.99 29.04 14.84
CA GLU A 14 -1.39 29.38 13.47
C GLU A 14 -0.34 28.93 12.44
N ARG A 15 0.95 29.19 12.73
CA ARG A 15 2.06 28.73 11.88
C ARG A 15 2.07 27.21 11.74
N THR A 16 1.82 26.49 12.83
CA THR A 16 1.75 25.03 12.81
C THR A 16 0.59 24.53 11.94
N GLN A 17 -0.58 25.14 12.04
CA GLN A 17 -1.74 24.79 11.22
C GLN A 17 -1.50 25.07 9.73
N LEU A 18 -0.89 26.20 9.40
CA LEU A 18 -0.49 26.54 8.03
C LEU A 18 0.50 25.51 7.48
N ASN A 19 1.47 25.07 8.28
CA ASN A 19 2.42 24.03 7.87
C ASN A 19 1.72 22.69 7.60
N VAL A 20 0.77 22.29 8.45
CA VAL A 20 -0.03 21.06 8.23
C VAL A 20 -0.80 21.14 6.91
N LEU A 21 -1.50 22.25 6.66
CA LEU A 21 -2.23 22.45 5.40
C LEU A 21 -1.30 22.49 4.19
N ALA A 22 -0.12 23.10 4.33
CA ALA A 22 0.88 23.14 3.26
C ALA A 22 1.38 21.72 2.93
N VAL A 23 1.67 20.89 3.94
CA VAL A 23 2.05 19.48 3.73
C VAL A 23 0.94 18.71 3.01
N GLN A 24 -0.32 18.88 3.40
CA GLN A 24 -1.47 18.24 2.74
C GLN A 24 -1.62 18.68 1.28
N ALA A 25 -1.47 19.98 1.01
CA ALA A 25 -1.56 20.54 -0.34
C ALA A 25 -0.43 20.02 -1.24
N ILE A 26 0.81 19.99 -0.72
CA ILE A 26 1.97 19.45 -1.43
C ILE A 26 1.77 17.96 -1.73
N THR A 27 1.32 17.18 -0.75
CA THR A 27 1.03 15.74 -0.92
C THR A 27 0.02 15.54 -2.06
N SER A 28 -1.09 16.29 -2.02
CA SER A 28 -2.14 16.21 -3.04
C SER A 28 -1.64 16.61 -4.42
N LEU A 29 -0.79 17.64 -4.50
CA LEU A 29 -0.17 18.09 -5.75
C LEU A 29 0.74 17.01 -6.35
N VAL A 30 1.62 16.40 -5.55
CA VAL A 30 2.52 15.35 -6.05
C VAL A 30 1.72 14.10 -6.44
N LEU A 31 0.73 13.68 -5.65
CA LEU A 31 -0.16 12.57 -6.00
C LEU A 31 -0.96 12.84 -7.29
N SER A 32 -1.28 14.10 -7.60
CA SER A 32 -1.98 14.43 -8.86
C SER A 32 -1.19 14.03 -10.10
N ALA A 33 0.15 13.96 -10.00
CA ALA A 33 1.01 13.48 -11.07
C ALA A 33 0.93 11.95 -11.28
N MET A 34 0.39 11.20 -10.31
CA MET A 34 0.11 9.77 -10.44
C MET A 34 -1.19 9.49 -11.19
N THR A 35 -2.02 10.50 -11.48
CA THR A 35 -3.33 10.26 -12.07
C THR A 35 -3.21 9.86 -13.54
N LEU A 36 -4.05 8.91 -13.95
CA LEU A 36 -4.14 8.34 -15.29
C LEU A 36 -5.56 8.51 -15.82
N PRO A 37 -5.77 8.68 -17.14
CA PRO A 37 -4.76 8.67 -18.20
C PRO A 37 -4.00 9.99 -18.35
N THR A 38 -4.56 11.10 -17.87
CA THR A 38 -3.98 12.45 -18.02
C THR A 38 -3.62 13.01 -16.65
N ALA A 39 -2.32 13.03 -16.33
CA ALA A 39 -1.85 13.52 -15.03
C ALA A 39 -2.32 14.96 -14.75
N GLY A 40 -2.67 15.24 -13.50
CA GLY A 40 -3.16 16.54 -13.03
C GLY A 40 -4.56 16.92 -13.49
N ASN A 41 -5.27 16.09 -14.27
CA ASN A 41 -6.63 16.39 -14.73
C ASN A 41 -7.68 15.52 -14.01
N PRO A 42 -8.28 16.01 -12.90
CA PRO A 42 -9.26 15.24 -12.12
C PRO A 42 -10.59 14.99 -12.87
N ALA A 43 -10.87 15.71 -13.96
CA ALA A 43 -12.12 15.54 -14.71
C ALA A 43 -12.13 14.27 -15.58
N VAL A 44 -10.96 13.71 -15.90
CA VAL A 44 -10.84 12.52 -16.76
C VAL A 44 -9.96 11.43 -16.17
N SER A 45 -9.29 11.73 -15.05
CA SER A 45 -8.26 10.86 -14.49
C SER A 45 -8.52 10.51 -13.04
N CYS A 46 -8.05 9.34 -12.63
CA CYS A 46 -7.98 8.91 -11.25
C CYS A 46 -6.58 8.37 -10.91
N LEU A 47 -6.31 8.20 -9.62
CA LEU A 47 -5.00 7.75 -9.14
C LEU A 47 -4.67 6.35 -9.65
N GLU A 48 -3.44 6.18 -10.14
CA GLU A 48 -2.92 4.87 -10.52
C GLU A 48 -3.10 3.83 -9.42
N GLN A 49 -3.46 2.63 -9.84
CA GLN A 49 -3.57 1.44 -9.02
C GLN A 49 -2.61 0.38 -9.54
N GLN A 50 -1.87 -0.26 -8.65
CA GLN A 50 -1.10 -1.46 -8.94
C GLN A 50 -1.53 -2.55 -7.95
N PRO A 51 -2.43 -3.46 -8.35
CA PRO A 51 -2.94 -4.48 -7.45
C PRO A 51 -1.84 -5.44 -7.00
N ARG A 52 -2.00 -5.95 -5.79
CA ARG A 52 -1.10 -6.93 -5.17
C ARG A 52 -1.37 -8.36 -5.66
N ASN A 53 -2.63 -8.68 -5.94
CA ASN A 53 -3.02 -10.01 -6.36
C ASN A 53 -2.52 -10.28 -7.78
N LYS A 54 -1.81 -11.42 -7.94
CA LYS A 54 -1.27 -11.85 -9.22
C LYS A 54 -2.42 -12.36 -10.12
N THR A 55 -2.20 -12.33 -11.43
CA THR A 55 -3.12 -12.93 -12.40
C THR A 55 -3.35 -14.42 -12.10
N LEU A 56 -4.60 -14.84 -12.00
CA LEU A 56 -4.95 -16.24 -11.72
C LEU A 56 -4.53 -17.16 -12.88
N LYS A 57 -3.48 -17.96 -12.67
CA LYS A 57 -2.95 -18.90 -13.69
C LYS A 57 -3.99 -19.88 -14.25
N VAL A 58 -5.03 -20.20 -13.49
CA VAL A 58 -6.12 -21.09 -13.92
C VAL A 58 -6.87 -20.54 -15.15
N LEU A 59 -6.92 -19.21 -15.30
CA LEU A 59 -7.61 -18.53 -16.40
C LEU A 59 -6.86 -18.68 -17.74
N ASP A 60 -5.56 -18.97 -17.72
CA ASP A 60 -4.75 -19.14 -18.95
C ASP A 60 -5.03 -20.46 -19.66
N THR A 61 -5.64 -21.43 -18.96
CA THR A 61 -6.01 -22.75 -19.50
C THR A 61 -7.15 -22.65 -20.52
N ARG A 62 -7.33 -23.68 -21.34
CA ARG A 62 -8.43 -23.73 -22.34
C ARG A 62 -9.81 -23.54 -21.70
N PHE A 63 -10.05 -24.16 -20.54
CA PHE A 63 -11.31 -24.02 -19.81
C PHE A 63 -11.35 -22.69 -19.04
N GLY A 64 -10.22 -22.24 -18.50
CA GLY A 64 -10.07 -20.93 -17.88
C GLY A 64 -10.52 -19.80 -18.79
N ARG A 65 -10.08 -19.80 -20.05
CA ARG A 65 -10.51 -18.78 -21.04
C ARG A 65 -12.02 -18.77 -21.27
N LYS A 66 -12.67 -19.94 -21.26
CA LYS A 66 -14.14 -20.02 -21.35
C LYS A 66 -14.80 -19.45 -20.09
N LEU A 67 -14.25 -19.76 -18.91
CA LEU A 67 -14.71 -19.23 -17.64
C LEU A 67 -14.57 -17.70 -17.60
N SER A 68 -13.46 -17.13 -18.08
CA SER A 68 -13.24 -15.69 -18.15
C SER A 68 -14.34 -14.98 -18.95
N VAL A 69 -14.77 -15.55 -20.08
CA VAL A 69 -15.87 -14.98 -20.88
C VAL A 69 -17.18 -14.96 -20.10
N ILE A 70 -17.54 -16.08 -19.48
CA ILE A 70 -18.80 -16.21 -18.72
C ILE A 70 -18.78 -15.30 -17.49
N ARG A 71 -17.71 -15.38 -16.69
CA ARG A 71 -17.56 -14.59 -15.47
C ARG A 71 -17.45 -13.10 -15.78
N GLY A 72 -16.80 -12.72 -16.88
CA GLY A 72 -16.67 -11.34 -17.35
C GLY A 72 -18.02 -10.72 -17.71
N ALA A 73 -18.93 -11.48 -18.33
CA ALA A 73 -20.29 -11.01 -18.58
C ALA A 73 -21.04 -10.71 -17.27
N VAL A 74 -20.94 -11.59 -16.27
CA VAL A 74 -21.53 -11.37 -14.94
C VAL A 74 -20.88 -10.19 -14.21
N GLU A 75 -19.56 -10.07 -14.28
CA GLU A 75 -18.80 -8.99 -13.64
C GLU A 75 -19.22 -7.62 -14.16
N ARG A 76 -19.42 -7.52 -15.47
CA ARG A 76 -19.87 -6.30 -16.13
C ARG A 76 -21.24 -5.84 -15.62
N GLU A 77 -22.17 -6.78 -15.41
CA GLU A 77 -23.49 -6.47 -14.83
C GLU A 77 -23.40 -6.07 -13.36
N ILE A 78 -22.59 -6.79 -12.56
CA ILE A 78 -22.35 -6.42 -11.15
C ILE A 78 -21.86 -4.97 -11.09
N GLN A 79 -20.87 -4.61 -11.89
CA GLN A 79 -20.35 -3.24 -11.93
C GLN A 79 -21.38 -2.20 -12.33
N ALA A 80 -22.23 -2.51 -13.32
CA ALA A 80 -23.30 -1.60 -13.70
C ALA A 80 -24.30 -1.36 -12.55
N MET A 81 -24.49 -2.35 -11.67
CA MET A 81 -25.43 -2.28 -10.54
C MET A 81 -24.86 -1.68 -9.25
N VAL A 82 -23.60 -1.99 -8.89
CA VAL A 82 -23.06 -1.72 -7.54
C VAL A 82 -21.84 -0.81 -7.49
N SER A 83 -21.20 -0.51 -8.63
CA SER A 83 -20.00 0.33 -8.67
C SER A 83 -20.29 1.78 -8.28
N LYS A 84 -19.38 2.42 -7.53
CA LYS A 84 -19.47 3.86 -7.20
C LYS A 84 -19.32 4.79 -8.41
N ARG A 85 -18.67 4.32 -9.49
CA ARG A 85 -18.46 5.04 -10.76
C ARG A 85 -17.69 6.36 -10.62
N ASP A 86 -16.76 6.49 -9.67
CA ASP A 86 -15.98 7.73 -9.45
C ASP A 86 -15.19 8.18 -10.70
N ASN A 87 -14.85 7.24 -11.59
CA ASN A 87 -14.12 7.48 -12.84
C ASN A 87 -14.99 7.50 -14.10
N VAL A 88 -16.32 7.45 -13.98
CA VAL A 88 -17.25 7.46 -15.12
C VAL A 88 -18.30 8.55 -14.96
N HIS A 89 -18.12 9.66 -15.67
CA HIS A 89 -18.97 10.84 -15.59
C HIS A 89 -20.26 10.77 -16.43
N THR A 90 -20.35 9.79 -17.34
CA THR A 90 -21.53 9.63 -18.21
C THR A 90 -22.46 8.56 -17.66
N HIS A 91 -23.74 8.59 -18.05
CA HIS A 91 -24.72 7.58 -17.66
C HIS A 91 -24.52 6.22 -18.36
N HIS A 92 -23.68 6.15 -19.40
CA HIS A 92 -23.58 4.98 -20.27
C HIS A 92 -23.14 3.75 -19.46
N PRO A 93 -23.84 2.61 -19.62
CA PRO A 93 -23.43 1.37 -18.97
C PRO A 93 -22.14 0.84 -19.63
N TYR A 94 -21.41 -0.01 -18.92
CA TYR A 94 -20.28 -0.77 -19.47
C TYR A 94 -19.08 0.07 -19.93
N HIS A 95 -18.90 1.24 -19.32
CA HIS A 95 -17.71 2.09 -19.46
C HIS A 95 -16.74 1.96 -18.27
N THR A 96 -16.82 0.87 -17.52
CA THR A 96 -15.87 0.62 -16.42
C THR A 96 -14.46 0.44 -16.97
N TRP A 97 -13.53 1.11 -16.31
CA TRP A 97 -12.10 1.01 -16.54
C TRP A 97 -11.41 1.12 -15.19
N ASP A 98 -10.19 0.59 -15.08
CA ASP A 98 -9.37 0.74 -13.88
C ASP A 98 -8.07 1.45 -14.24
N PRO A 99 -7.55 2.33 -13.37
CA PRO A 99 -6.31 3.06 -13.59
C PRO A 99 -5.08 2.18 -13.34
N VAL A 100 -5.06 0.98 -13.91
CA VAL A 100 -3.95 0.00 -13.78
C VAL A 100 -3.13 0.00 -15.06
N PRO A 101 -1.97 0.68 -15.12
CA PRO A 101 -1.10 0.64 -16.28
C PRO A 101 -0.28 -0.65 -16.30
N SER A 102 -0.01 -1.15 -17.50
CA SER A 102 0.87 -2.28 -17.71
C SER A 102 2.32 -1.92 -17.39
N LEU A 103 2.97 -2.77 -16.60
CA LEU A 103 4.41 -2.73 -16.33
C LEU A 103 5.19 -3.66 -17.29
N SER A 104 4.54 -4.22 -18.31
CA SER A 104 5.23 -5.07 -19.28
C SER A 104 6.15 -4.28 -20.20
N ALA A 105 7.28 -4.88 -20.58
CA ALA A 105 8.23 -4.26 -21.53
C ALA A 105 7.62 -4.02 -22.92
N VAL A 106 6.56 -4.74 -23.28
CA VAL A 106 5.91 -4.67 -24.61
C VAL A 106 5.00 -3.45 -24.74
N SER A 107 4.35 -3.02 -23.65
CA SER A 107 3.42 -1.88 -23.67
C SER A 107 3.45 -1.10 -22.35
N PRO A 108 4.60 -0.52 -21.97
CA PRO A 108 4.76 0.15 -20.68
C PRO A 108 3.82 1.35 -20.58
N GLY A 109 3.11 1.47 -19.46
CA GLY A 109 2.24 2.61 -19.17
C GLY A 109 0.86 2.56 -19.85
N THR A 110 0.58 1.57 -20.70
CA THR A 110 -0.77 1.44 -21.32
C THR A 110 -1.75 0.87 -20.31
N LEU A 111 -2.94 1.47 -20.18
CA LEU A 111 -3.99 0.97 -19.28
C LEU A 111 -4.41 -0.46 -19.66
N ILE A 112 -4.39 -1.36 -18.67
CA ILE A 112 -4.86 -2.72 -18.84
C ILE A 112 -6.39 -2.68 -18.96
N SER A 113 -6.91 -3.34 -19.98
CA SER A 113 -8.36 -3.47 -20.16
C SER A 113 -8.99 -4.15 -18.94
N HIS A 114 -10.08 -3.60 -18.44
CA HIS A 114 -10.81 -4.07 -17.27
C HIS A 114 -11.04 -5.60 -17.26
N GLU A 115 -11.41 -6.20 -18.40
CA GLU A 115 -11.65 -7.65 -18.51
C GLU A 115 -10.43 -8.53 -18.21
N LYS A 116 -9.22 -8.00 -18.36
CA LYS A 116 -7.96 -8.70 -18.03
C LYS A 116 -7.59 -8.60 -16.55
N LEU A 117 -8.24 -7.72 -15.81
CA LEU A 117 -8.04 -7.50 -14.36
C LEU A 117 -9.04 -8.28 -13.52
N LEU A 118 -9.73 -9.27 -14.10
CA LEU A 118 -10.73 -10.08 -13.42
C LEU A 118 -10.14 -10.68 -12.13
N LEU A 119 -10.71 -10.28 -10.98
CA LEU A 119 -10.29 -10.67 -9.63
C LEU A 119 -8.87 -10.24 -9.22
N GLN A 120 -8.30 -9.20 -9.85
CA GLN A 120 -6.98 -8.67 -9.49
C GLN A 120 -7.04 -7.44 -8.58
N ILE A 121 -8.06 -6.58 -8.74
CA ILE A 121 -8.18 -5.38 -7.90
C ILE A 121 -8.22 -5.79 -6.42
N ASN A 122 -7.43 -5.09 -5.60
CA ASN A 122 -7.27 -5.36 -4.18
C ASN A 122 -8.64 -5.48 -3.48
N THR A 123 -8.84 -6.58 -2.75
CA THR A 123 -10.13 -6.95 -2.15
C THR A 123 -10.62 -5.98 -1.08
N GLU A 124 -9.71 -5.19 -0.49
CA GLU A 124 -10.03 -4.18 0.51
C GLU A 124 -10.61 -2.89 -0.10
N ARG A 125 -10.61 -2.75 -1.42
CA ARG A 125 -11.15 -1.59 -2.14
C ARG A 125 -12.61 -1.83 -2.53
N GLU A 126 -13.45 -0.82 -2.27
CA GLU A 126 -14.83 -0.81 -2.74
C GLU A 126 -14.90 -0.70 -4.26
N MET A 127 -15.82 -1.43 -4.88
CA MET A 127 -15.94 -1.47 -6.34
C MET A 127 -16.21 -0.08 -6.93
N GLY A 128 -15.34 0.35 -7.84
CA GLY A 128 -15.42 1.66 -8.48
C GLY A 128 -14.98 2.85 -7.63
N ASN A 129 -14.49 2.61 -6.39
CA ASN A 129 -13.91 3.67 -5.58
C ASN A 129 -12.50 3.99 -6.07
N MET A 130 -12.26 5.24 -6.42
CA MET A 130 -11.00 5.70 -7.01
C MET A 130 -10.14 6.57 -6.08
N ASP A 131 -10.57 6.73 -4.83
CA ASP A 131 -9.83 7.46 -3.80
C ASP A 131 -8.49 6.79 -3.51
N TYR A 132 -7.55 7.61 -3.04
CA TYR A 132 -6.31 7.11 -2.46
C TYR A 132 -6.60 6.20 -1.26
N LYS A 133 -5.99 5.02 -1.25
CA LYS A 133 -6.03 4.06 -0.13
C LYS A 133 -4.64 3.51 0.09
N LEU A 134 -4.35 3.05 1.30
CA LEU A 134 -3.14 2.26 1.52
C LEU A 134 -3.22 0.98 0.69
N GLY A 135 -2.11 0.62 0.04
CA GLY A 135 -2.06 -0.43 -0.97
C GLY A 135 -2.33 0.07 -2.40
N GLN A 136 -2.20 1.37 -2.68
CA GLN A 136 -2.32 1.88 -4.05
C GLN A 136 -1.27 1.28 -4.99
N VAL A 137 -0.02 1.22 -4.54
CA VAL A 137 1.07 0.62 -5.29
C VAL A 137 1.58 -0.60 -4.54
N SER A 138 1.46 -1.78 -5.16
CA SER A 138 1.99 -3.02 -4.61
C SER A 138 3.53 -3.02 -4.59
N ILE A 139 4.14 -3.73 -3.63
CA ILE A 139 5.60 -3.87 -3.52
C ILE A 139 6.20 -4.46 -4.80
N HIS A 140 5.57 -5.49 -5.37
CA HIS A 140 6.02 -6.11 -6.61
C HIS A 140 6.04 -5.12 -7.79
N SER A 141 5.09 -4.18 -7.83
CA SER A 141 5.02 -3.16 -8.87
C SER A 141 6.10 -2.08 -8.69
N VAL A 142 6.56 -1.83 -7.45
CA VAL A 142 7.71 -0.97 -7.16
C VAL A 142 8.98 -1.62 -7.68
N TRP A 143 9.22 -2.90 -7.39
CA TRP A 143 10.38 -3.64 -7.89
C TRP A 143 10.41 -3.69 -9.41
N LEU A 144 9.33 -4.15 -10.04
CA LEU A 144 9.27 -4.29 -11.50
C LEU A 144 9.32 -2.95 -12.22
N GLY A 145 8.59 -1.94 -11.73
CA GLY A 145 8.49 -0.64 -12.42
C GLY A 145 9.73 0.25 -12.28
N ASN A 146 10.55 0.02 -11.24
CA ASN A 146 11.74 0.81 -10.95
C ASN A 146 13.05 0.01 -11.05
N ASN A 147 12.99 -1.27 -11.42
CA ASN A 147 14.13 -2.20 -11.42
C ASN A 147 14.87 -2.25 -10.06
N ILE A 148 14.10 -2.26 -8.96
CA ILE A 148 14.67 -2.40 -7.60
C ILE A 148 14.70 -3.90 -7.27
N THR A 149 15.90 -4.42 -6.97
CA THR A 149 16.07 -5.77 -6.43
C THR A 149 15.94 -5.76 -4.90
N PRO A 150 15.08 -6.60 -4.30
CA PRO A 150 15.02 -6.78 -2.86
C PRO A 150 16.24 -7.58 -2.40
N LEU A 151 17.08 -6.95 -1.58
CA LEU A 151 18.38 -7.45 -1.10
C LEU A 151 19.47 -7.65 -2.17
N ARG A 152 20.71 -7.38 -1.73
CA ARG A 152 21.95 -7.22 -2.50
C ARG A 152 22.43 -8.60 -2.96
N GLU A 153 22.94 -8.74 -4.19
CA GLU A 153 23.52 -9.99 -4.73
C GLU A 153 24.67 -10.61 -3.90
N GLU A 154 25.09 -9.99 -2.80
CA GLU A 154 26.23 -10.40 -1.98
C GLU A 154 25.93 -11.53 -0.96
N GLU A 155 24.71 -12.07 -0.91
CA GLU A 155 24.36 -13.28 -0.12
C GLU A 155 24.12 -14.53 -0.97
N TRP A 156 24.35 -14.48 -2.29
CA TRP A 156 24.64 -15.71 -3.02
C TRP A 156 26.05 -16.11 -2.59
N GLY A 157 26.13 -17.15 -1.77
CA GLY A 157 27.40 -17.68 -1.28
C GLY A 157 28.42 -17.76 -2.42
N GLU A 158 29.65 -17.38 -2.09
CA GLU A 158 30.86 -17.68 -2.86
C GLU A 158 30.98 -19.20 -3.03
N ASP A 159 30.16 -19.79 -3.89
CA ASP A 159 30.34 -21.13 -4.41
C ASP A 159 30.77 -20.97 -5.87
N GLU A 160 32.09 -20.92 -6.00
CA GLU A 160 32.96 -21.24 -7.13
C GLU A 160 32.30 -21.57 -8.48
N GLU A 161 32.70 -20.77 -9.49
CA GLU A 161 33.09 -21.19 -10.84
C GLU A 161 32.14 -22.10 -11.65
N ASP A 162 31.48 -21.51 -12.66
CA ASP A 162 31.57 -22.06 -14.02
C ASP A 162 31.25 -20.94 -15.05
N GLU A 163 32.30 -20.44 -15.70
CA GLU A 163 32.21 -19.59 -16.88
C GLU A 163 31.56 -20.37 -18.03
N THR A 164 30.33 -20.01 -18.39
CA THR A 164 29.84 -20.21 -19.76
C THR A 164 29.39 -18.88 -20.34
N ASP A 165 30.22 -18.33 -21.23
CA ASP A 165 29.97 -17.19 -22.09
C ASP A 165 28.62 -17.33 -22.82
N THR A 166 27.58 -16.69 -22.29
CA THR A 166 26.39 -16.30 -23.06
C THR A 166 26.34 -14.77 -23.13
N PRO A 167 26.42 -14.15 -24.32
CA PRO A 167 26.44 -12.71 -24.41
C PRO A 167 25.12 -12.13 -23.92
N ALA A 168 25.21 -11.21 -22.96
CA ALA A 168 24.08 -10.47 -22.41
C ALA A 168 23.27 -9.83 -23.55
N PRO A 169 21.94 -9.98 -23.59
CA PRO A 169 21.13 -9.29 -24.58
C PRO A 169 21.27 -7.78 -24.37
N ALA A 170 21.74 -7.08 -25.41
CA ALA A 170 21.93 -5.64 -25.41
C ALA A 170 20.66 -4.92 -24.93
N SER A 171 20.79 -4.11 -23.88
CA SER A 171 19.73 -3.25 -23.39
C SER A 171 19.34 -2.25 -24.50
N LEU A 172 18.09 -2.33 -24.95
CA LEU A 172 17.53 -1.38 -25.88
C LEU A 172 17.42 0.00 -25.21
N PRO A 173 17.69 1.10 -25.93
CA PRO A 173 17.59 2.44 -25.38
C PRO A 173 16.12 2.75 -25.04
N THR A 174 15.83 2.92 -23.75
CA THR A 174 14.51 3.33 -23.26
C THR A 174 14.26 4.79 -23.67
N SER A 175 13.25 5.00 -24.51
CA SER A 175 12.79 6.35 -24.86
C SER A 175 12.45 7.18 -23.60
N PRO A 176 12.83 8.47 -23.49
CA PRO A 176 12.88 9.19 -22.21
C PRO A 176 11.53 9.70 -21.68
N ILE A 177 10.42 9.45 -22.36
CA ILE A 177 9.16 10.20 -22.15
C ILE A 177 8.15 9.47 -21.25
N ASN A 178 8.35 8.18 -20.93
CA ASN A 178 7.44 7.38 -20.11
C ASN A 178 8.13 6.63 -18.95
N SER A 179 9.27 7.12 -18.46
CA SER A 179 9.82 6.61 -17.19
C SER A 179 8.96 7.12 -16.03
N ARG A 180 8.65 6.31 -15.00
CA ARG A 180 7.98 6.78 -13.77
C ARG A 180 8.62 8.05 -13.16
N LYS A 181 9.91 8.29 -13.44
CA LYS A 181 10.69 9.47 -13.05
C LYS A 181 10.15 10.79 -13.63
N HIS A 182 9.58 10.77 -14.84
CA HIS A 182 9.01 11.95 -15.49
C HIS A 182 7.56 11.68 -15.91
N ARG A 183 6.60 12.36 -15.27
CA ARG A 183 5.18 12.25 -15.63
C ARG A 183 4.63 13.61 -16.03
N ALA A 184 4.01 13.67 -17.21
CA ALA A 184 3.44 14.89 -17.78
C ALA A 184 4.40 16.11 -17.76
N GLY A 185 5.69 15.87 -17.99
CA GLY A 185 6.72 16.92 -17.97
C GLY A 185 7.17 17.37 -16.58
N VAL A 186 6.68 16.75 -15.51
CA VAL A 186 7.13 16.98 -14.13
C VAL A 186 8.18 15.95 -13.74
N ASP A 187 9.29 16.42 -13.17
CA ASP A 187 10.32 15.58 -12.58
C ASP A 187 9.92 15.14 -11.17
N ILE A 188 9.28 13.98 -11.10
CA ILE A 188 8.75 13.38 -9.87
C ILE A 188 9.87 12.87 -8.98
N HIS A 189 10.98 12.45 -9.57
CA HIS A 189 12.14 12.01 -8.82
C HIS A 189 12.69 13.16 -7.97
N SER A 190 12.93 14.33 -8.58
CA SER A 190 13.40 15.51 -7.85
C SER A 190 12.40 15.98 -6.78
N CYS A 191 11.09 15.97 -7.06
CA CYS A 191 10.08 16.34 -6.08
C CYS A 191 10.06 15.38 -4.88
N SER A 192 10.06 14.06 -5.12
CA SER A 192 10.04 13.06 -4.05
C SER A 192 11.32 13.09 -3.22
N GLN A 193 12.48 13.29 -3.86
CA GLN A 193 13.77 13.42 -3.17
C GLN A 193 13.80 14.67 -2.27
N PHE A 194 13.37 15.82 -2.79
CA PHE A 194 13.29 17.05 -2.01
C PHE A 194 12.39 16.91 -0.77
N LEU A 195 11.21 16.31 -0.94
CA LEU A 195 10.28 16.10 0.18
C LEU A 195 10.85 15.14 1.22
N LEU A 196 11.52 14.07 0.77
CA LEU A 196 12.14 13.10 1.67
C LEU A 196 13.25 13.74 2.52
N GLU A 197 14.08 14.59 1.93
CA GLU A 197 15.11 15.35 2.64
C GLU A 197 14.51 16.34 3.64
N LEU A 198 13.52 17.13 3.20
CA LEU A 198 12.80 18.09 4.04
C LEU A 198 12.13 17.40 5.24
N TYR A 199 11.39 16.32 4.98
CA TYR A 199 10.70 15.56 6.02
C TYR A 199 11.67 14.89 6.98
N SER A 200 12.81 14.37 6.49
CA SER A 200 13.84 13.80 7.37
C SER A 200 14.38 14.85 8.35
N GLN A 201 14.58 16.10 7.91
CA GLN A 201 14.99 17.19 8.80
C GLN A 201 13.92 17.56 9.83
N TRP A 202 12.63 17.46 9.47
CA TRP A 202 11.52 17.80 10.38
C TRP A 202 11.21 16.69 11.38
N LEU A 203 11.48 15.43 11.04
CA LEU A 203 11.20 14.26 11.88
C LEU A 203 12.34 13.95 12.87
N LEU A 204 13.60 14.23 12.52
CA LEU A 204 14.74 13.84 13.35
C LEU A 204 15.12 14.90 14.40
N PRO A 205 15.37 14.50 15.66
CA PRO A 205 15.83 15.41 16.71
C PRO A 205 17.32 15.76 16.51
N GLY A 206 17.58 16.78 15.70
CA GLY A 206 18.96 17.24 15.42
C GLY A 206 19.08 18.34 14.35
N SER A 207 17.96 18.80 13.80
CA SER A 207 17.95 19.89 12.81
C SER A 207 18.41 21.22 13.45
N PRO A 208 19.22 22.04 12.77
CA PRO A 208 19.78 23.29 13.30
C PRO A 208 18.72 24.35 13.69
N SER A 209 17.45 24.15 13.33
CA SER A 209 16.34 24.93 13.88
C SER A 209 16.00 24.42 15.28
N ASN A 210 16.45 25.15 16.31
CA ASN A 210 16.28 24.89 17.75
C ASN A 210 14.81 24.78 18.29
N ARG A 211 13.81 24.58 17.42
CA ARG A 211 12.40 24.37 17.79
C ARG A 211 12.00 22.92 17.55
N ARG A 212 11.50 22.27 18.60
CA ARG A 212 10.93 20.91 18.51
C ARG A 212 9.70 20.94 17.59
N THR A 213 9.70 20.10 16.56
CA THR A 213 8.57 19.98 15.63
C THR A 213 7.29 19.58 16.40
N PRO A 214 6.18 20.32 16.25
CA PRO A 214 4.91 19.96 16.89
C PRO A 214 4.41 18.57 16.46
N VAL A 215 3.84 17.80 17.38
CA VAL A 215 3.40 16.41 17.15
C VAL A 215 2.36 16.30 16.02
N VAL A 216 1.46 17.28 15.89
CA VAL A 216 0.46 17.31 14.82
C VAL A 216 1.14 17.38 13.44
N LEU A 217 2.21 18.17 13.33
CA LEU A 217 2.98 18.27 12.10
C LEU A 217 3.78 16.99 11.85
N ILE A 218 4.33 16.35 12.88
CA ILE A 218 4.97 15.02 12.76
C ILE A 218 4.00 14.01 12.16
N SER A 219 2.78 13.90 12.71
CA SER A 219 1.76 12.98 12.20
C SER A 219 1.43 13.25 10.73
N GLU A 220 1.24 14.51 10.34
CA GLU A 220 0.92 14.86 8.96
C GLU A 220 2.10 14.58 8.01
N VAL A 221 3.34 14.85 8.44
CA VAL A 221 4.54 14.55 7.66
C VAL A 221 4.71 13.06 7.44
N VAL A 222 4.50 12.21 8.47
CA VAL A 222 4.57 10.75 8.33
C VAL A 222 3.46 10.24 7.41
N ARG A 223 2.26 10.80 7.50
CA ARG A 223 1.14 10.51 6.58
C ARG A 223 1.48 10.88 5.14
N SER A 224 2.01 12.08 4.91
CA SER A 224 2.47 12.54 3.60
C SER A 224 3.57 11.63 3.05
N LEU A 225 4.60 11.33 3.84
CA LEU A 225 5.71 10.47 3.44
C LEU A 225 5.24 9.07 3.02
N LEU A 226 4.30 8.48 3.76
CA LEU A 226 3.67 7.21 3.39
C LEU A 226 2.99 7.30 2.01
N ALA A 227 2.26 8.39 1.72
CA ALA A 227 1.60 8.55 0.44
C ALA A 227 2.58 8.84 -0.71
N VAL A 228 3.53 9.75 -0.49
CA VAL A 228 4.57 10.12 -1.47
C VAL A 228 5.49 8.94 -1.79
N SER A 229 5.64 7.97 -0.89
CA SER A 229 6.42 6.75 -1.16
C SER A 229 5.91 5.91 -2.34
N ASP A 230 4.67 6.09 -2.79
CA ASP A 230 4.17 5.49 -4.05
C ASP A 230 4.82 6.08 -5.31
N LEU A 231 5.43 7.27 -5.21
CA LEU A 231 6.15 7.95 -6.29
C LEU A 231 7.67 7.72 -6.23
N PHE A 232 8.17 7.00 -5.23
CA PHE A 232 9.60 6.70 -5.16
C PHE A 232 10.03 5.85 -6.34
N THR A 233 11.21 6.17 -6.85
CA THR A 233 11.78 5.59 -8.06
C THR A 233 13.09 4.87 -7.81
N GLU A 234 13.70 5.06 -6.64
CA GLU A 234 15.01 4.51 -6.32
C GLU A 234 15.04 3.86 -4.95
N ARG A 235 15.83 2.79 -4.83
CA ARG A 235 16.02 2.03 -3.57
C ARG A 235 16.48 2.92 -2.42
N ASN A 236 17.36 3.88 -2.70
CA ASN A 236 17.91 4.82 -1.71
C ASN A 236 16.81 5.69 -1.04
N GLN A 237 15.72 5.99 -1.74
CA GLN A 237 14.61 6.75 -1.16
C GLN A 237 13.89 5.93 -0.08
N PHE A 238 13.72 4.63 -0.31
CA PHE A 238 13.16 3.71 0.69
C PHE A 238 14.12 3.47 1.85
N ASP A 239 15.42 3.41 1.59
CA ASP A 239 16.46 3.26 2.63
C ASP A 239 16.46 4.46 3.60
N MET A 240 16.49 5.67 3.05
CA MET A 240 16.40 6.90 3.82
C MET A 240 15.05 7.02 4.56
N MET A 241 13.93 6.68 3.91
CA MET A 241 12.62 6.63 4.57
C MET A 241 12.62 5.65 5.76
N PHE A 242 13.14 4.43 5.57
CA PHE A 242 13.19 3.43 6.64
C PHE A 242 14.05 3.89 7.81
N SER A 243 15.25 4.40 7.53
CA SER A 243 16.19 4.90 8.54
C SER A 243 15.61 6.07 9.34
N THR A 244 15.02 7.06 8.66
CA THR A 244 14.37 8.22 9.29
C THR A 244 13.22 7.79 10.20
N LEU A 245 12.35 6.89 9.72
CA LEU A 245 11.18 6.44 10.50
C LEU A 245 11.58 5.54 11.68
N MET A 246 12.63 4.73 11.54
CA MET A 246 13.16 3.95 12.65
C MET A 246 13.74 4.83 13.75
N GLU A 247 14.41 5.92 13.40
CA GLU A 247 14.96 6.86 14.37
C GLU A 247 13.86 7.72 15.01
N LEU A 248 12.85 8.14 14.24
CA LEU A 248 11.64 8.76 14.78
C LEU A 248 10.97 7.84 15.81
N ARG A 249 10.83 6.54 15.52
CA ARG A 249 10.24 5.57 16.44
C ARG A 249 11.01 5.46 17.76
N LYS A 250 12.34 5.56 17.75
CA LYS A 250 13.15 5.50 18.98
C LYS A 250 13.01 6.76 19.84
N SER A 251 12.83 7.91 19.19
CA SER A 251 12.83 9.22 19.85
C SER A 251 11.43 9.72 20.23
N HIS A 252 10.38 9.25 19.54
CA HIS A 252 8.99 9.62 19.77
C HIS A 252 8.29 8.65 20.74
N PRO A 253 7.37 9.11 21.61
CA PRO A 253 6.64 8.24 22.53
C PRO A 253 5.86 7.13 21.82
N ALA A 254 5.92 5.91 22.34
CA ALA A 254 5.26 4.75 21.75
C ALA A 254 3.73 4.78 21.90
N GLU A 255 3.23 5.55 22.86
CA GLU A 255 1.81 5.72 23.18
C GLU A 255 1.05 6.63 22.17
N ASP A 256 1.77 7.30 21.27
CA ASP A 256 1.15 8.16 20.26
C ASP A 256 0.54 7.34 19.12
N GLU A 257 -0.70 6.91 19.34
CA GLU A 257 -1.48 6.13 18.39
C GLU A 257 -1.83 6.89 17.10
N ILE A 258 -1.83 8.23 17.12
CA ILE A 258 -2.14 9.05 15.95
C ILE A 258 -0.97 9.00 14.97
N VAL A 259 0.27 9.07 15.46
CA VAL A 259 1.46 8.89 14.61
C VAL A 259 1.61 7.42 14.19
N ASN A 260 1.39 6.47 15.12
CA ASN A 260 1.56 5.04 14.85
C ASN A 260 0.67 4.53 13.71
N GLN A 261 -0.54 5.05 13.54
CA GLN A 261 -1.42 4.64 12.44
C GLN A 261 -0.82 4.86 11.03
N TYR A 262 0.14 5.79 10.90
CA TYR A 262 0.86 6.08 9.65
C TYR A 262 2.30 5.56 9.69
N LEU A 263 2.97 5.67 10.84
CA LEU A 263 4.35 5.23 11.02
C LEU A 263 4.53 3.74 10.77
N VAL A 264 3.64 2.91 11.33
CA VAL A 264 3.73 1.45 11.22
C VAL A 264 3.61 0.96 9.77
N PRO A 265 2.56 1.30 9.00
CA PRO A 265 2.49 0.92 7.59
C PRO A 265 3.62 1.50 6.75
N ALA A 266 4.12 2.69 7.07
CA ALA A 266 5.26 3.31 6.39
C ALA A 266 6.57 2.54 6.59
N LEU A 267 6.87 2.15 7.83
CA LEU A 267 8.00 1.28 8.16
C LEU A 267 7.90 -0.06 7.43
N CYS A 268 6.73 -0.69 7.49
CA CYS A 268 6.48 -1.99 6.85
C CYS A 268 6.67 -1.92 5.34
N LYS A 269 6.15 -0.87 4.69
CA LYS A 269 6.30 -0.69 3.24
C LYS A 269 7.76 -0.49 2.85
N ALA A 270 8.48 0.39 3.55
CA ALA A 270 9.90 0.65 3.24
C ALA A 270 10.75 -0.63 3.46
N ALA A 271 10.54 -1.33 4.58
CA ALA A 271 11.20 -2.60 4.86
C ALA A 271 10.91 -3.66 3.78
N ALA A 272 9.65 -3.81 3.36
CA ALA A 272 9.26 -4.75 2.33
C ALA A 272 9.92 -4.43 0.98
N VAL A 273 9.97 -3.15 0.56
CA VAL A 273 10.64 -2.77 -0.70
C VAL A 273 12.15 -3.04 -0.66
N LEU A 274 12.80 -2.77 0.48
CA LEU A 274 14.23 -3.03 0.65
C LEU A 274 14.55 -4.54 0.67
N GLY A 275 13.56 -5.37 0.99
CA GLY A 275 13.73 -6.77 1.34
C GLY A 275 14.20 -6.87 2.80
N MET A 276 13.65 -7.85 3.52
CA MET A 276 13.78 -7.94 4.97
C MET A 276 14.77 -9.04 5.36
N ASP A 277 15.98 -8.64 5.73
CA ASP A 277 16.91 -9.50 6.47
C ASP A 277 16.46 -9.64 7.94
N LYS A 278 17.13 -10.50 8.70
CA LYS A 278 16.78 -10.73 10.11
C LYS A 278 16.86 -9.45 10.97
N ALA A 279 17.83 -8.59 10.70
CA ALA A 279 18.02 -7.34 11.45
C ALA A 279 16.86 -6.35 11.23
N THR A 280 16.28 -6.34 10.03
CA THR A 280 15.13 -5.53 9.66
C THR A 280 13.81 -6.18 10.08
N SER A 281 13.70 -7.51 9.95
CA SER A 281 12.45 -8.25 10.20
C SER A 281 12.04 -8.22 11.67
N GLU A 282 12.97 -8.44 12.59
CA GLU A 282 12.68 -8.48 14.03
C GLU A 282 12.02 -7.19 14.58
N PRO A 283 12.59 -5.97 14.38
CA PRO A 283 11.96 -4.76 14.87
C PRO A 283 10.64 -4.43 14.16
N VAL A 284 10.46 -4.81 12.89
CA VAL A 284 9.23 -4.58 12.12
C VAL A 284 8.10 -5.50 12.60
N CYS A 285 8.37 -6.81 12.70
CA CYS A 285 7.41 -7.80 13.22
C CYS A 285 6.97 -7.46 14.64
N ARG A 286 7.92 -7.05 15.50
CA ARG A 286 7.62 -6.64 16.89
C ARG A 286 6.65 -5.45 16.95
N VAL A 287 6.81 -4.46 16.08
CA VAL A 287 5.87 -3.32 16.00
C VAL A 287 4.51 -3.78 15.53
N LEU A 288 4.45 -4.58 14.47
CA LEU A 288 3.20 -5.10 13.93
C LEU A 288 2.40 -5.84 15.00
N GLU A 289 3.03 -6.74 15.76
CA GLU A 289 2.35 -7.47 16.85
C GLU A 289 1.80 -6.54 17.93
N LEU A 290 2.59 -5.55 18.35
CA LEU A 290 2.17 -4.59 19.37
C LEU A 290 0.99 -3.74 18.88
N THR A 291 1.07 -3.24 17.64
CA THR A 291 0.03 -2.36 17.07
C THR A 291 -1.26 -3.12 16.74
N LEU A 292 -1.19 -4.39 16.33
CA LEU A 292 -2.39 -5.23 16.14
C LEU A 292 -3.18 -5.44 17.44
N ARG A 293 -2.52 -5.36 18.61
CA ARG A 293 -3.14 -5.44 19.93
C ARG A 293 -3.58 -4.08 20.49
N SER A 294 -3.40 -2.98 19.74
CA SER A 294 -3.80 -1.64 20.17
C SER A 294 -5.33 -1.52 20.35
N THR A 295 -5.75 -0.72 21.31
CA THR A 295 -7.16 -0.32 21.46
C THR A 295 -7.61 0.68 20.40
N HIS A 296 -6.66 1.36 19.73
CA HIS A 296 -6.93 2.33 18.68
C HIS A 296 -7.17 1.64 17.34
N LEU A 297 -8.40 1.69 16.84
CA LEU A 297 -8.80 0.99 15.61
C LEU A 297 -8.03 1.46 14.35
N PRO A 298 -7.82 2.76 14.09
CA PRO A 298 -7.01 3.20 12.95
C PRO A 298 -5.58 2.67 12.99
N SER A 299 -4.95 2.56 14.16
CA SER A 299 -3.63 1.95 14.32
C SER A 299 -3.65 0.48 13.89
N ARG A 300 -4.66 -0.29 14.32
CA ARG A 300 -4.84 -1.69 13.89
C ARG A 300 -5.04 -1.81 12.39
N MET A 301 -5.82 -0.92 11.77
CA MET A 301 -5.99 -0.88 10.32
C MET A 301 -4.67 -0.57 9.59
N GLY A 302 -3.90 0.40 10.09
CA GLY A 302 -2.56 0.71 9.57
C GLY A 302 -1.61 -0.49 9.68
N ALA A 303 -1.64 -1.22 10.80
CA ALA A 303 -0.87 -2.44 10.99
C ALA A 303 -1.30 -3.57 10.03
N LEU A 304 -2.60 -3.73 9.74
CA LEU A 304 -3.08 -4.72 8.76
C LEU A 304 -2.61 -4.39 7.34
N HIS A 305 -2.58 -3.11 6.95
CA HIS A 305 -1.95 -2.71 5.69
C HIS A 305 -0.42 -2.92 5.69
N GLY A 306 0.24 -2.63 6.80
CA GLY A 306 1.66 -2.92 7.00
C GLY A 306 1.97 -4.42 6.83
N LEU A 307 1.14 -5.26 7.43
CA LEU A 307 1.22 -6.71 7.30
C LEU A 307 1.03 -7.17 5.85
N LEU A 308 0.09 -6.59 5.10
CA LEU A 308 -0.06 -6.90 3.66
C LEU A 308 1.20 -6.56 2.86
N TYR A 309 1.89 -5.45 3.17
CA TYR A 309 3.16 -5.12 2.52
C TYR A 309 4.27 -6.11 2.88
N VAL A 310 4.40 -6.45 4.17
CA VAL A 310 5.41 -7.41 4.64
C VAL A 310 5.18 -8.80 4.04
N LEU A 311 3.93 -9.27 4.01
CA LEU A 311 3.57 -10.56 3.40
C LEU A 311 3.78 -10.58 1.88
N GLU A 312 3.82 -9.42 1.21
CA GLU A 312 4.12 -9.33 -0.22
C GLU A 312 5.61 -9.54 -0.53
N CYS A 313 6.49 -9.48 0.48
CA CYS A 313 7.91 -9.68 0.28
C CYS A 313 8.19 -11.13 -0.14
N ASP A 314 8.66 -11.35 -1.37
CA ASP A 314 8.89 -12.69 -1.96
C ASP A 314 9.89 -13.56 -1.14
N LEU A 315 10.78 -12.93 -0.37
CA LEU A 315 11.74 -13.61 0.52
C LEU A 315 11.37 -13.32 1.99
N LEU A 316 10.40 -14.05 2.52
CA LEU A 316 10.11 -14.00 3.95
C LEU A 316 11.20 -14.73 4.74
N ASP A 317 11.92 -13.96 5.55
CA ASP A 317 12.73 -14.49 6.66
C ASP A 317 11.87 -15.31 7.62
N ASP A 318 12.48 -16.29 8.31
CA ASP A 318 11.78 -17.17 9.24
C ASP A 318 11.08 -16.39 10.37
N THR A 319 11.60 -15.22 10.72
CA THR A 319 10.97 -14.29 11.67
C THR A 319 9.58 -13.85 11.21
N VAL A 320 9.40 -13.58 9.91
CA VAL A 320 8.08 -13.18 9.38
C VAL A 320 7.13 -14.38 9.33
N LYS A 321 7.64 -15.59 9.05
CA LYS A 321 6.81 -16.81 9.12
C LYS A 321 6.33 -17.09 10.54
N GLN A 322 7.15 -16.79 11.56
CA GLN A 322 6.75 -16.91 12.96
C GLN A 322 5.60 -15.96 13.36
N LEU A 323 5.39 -14.87 12.61
CA LEU A 323 4.27 -13.95 12.81
C LEU A 323 2.92 -14.53 12.31
N ILE A 324 2.95 -15.44 11.33
CA ILE A 324 1.75 -15.97 10.66
C ILE A 324 0.76 -16.60 11.66
N PRO A 325 1.15 -17.48 12.61
CA PRO A 325 0.21 -18.05 13.57
C PRO A 325 -0.49 -17.01 14.44
N ALA A 326 0.25 -16.01 14.95
CA ALA A 326 -0.31 -14.95 15.79
C ALA A 326 -1.30 -14.07 15.02
N VAL A 327 -0.99 -13.78 13.75
CA VAL A 327 -1.89 -13.06 12.84
C VAL A 327 -3.13 -13.91 12.51
N SER A 328 -2.96 -15.19 12.21
CA SER A 328 -4.07 -16.11 11.93
C SER A 328 -5.06 -16.17 13.09
N GLU A 329 -4.57 -16.24 14.33
CA GLU A 329 -5.40 -16.18 15.53
C GLU A 329 -6.14 -14.84 15.63
N TYR A 330 -5.42 -13.72 15.47
CA TYR A 330 -6.02 -12.37 15.50
C TYR A 330 -7.15 -12.23 14.47
N ILE A 331 -6.87 -12.56 13.21
CA ILE A 331 -7.81 -12.41 12.09
C ILE A 331 -9.04 -13.28 12.33
N LEU A 332 -8.85 -14.57 12.64
CA LEU A 332 -9.95 -15.50 12.78
C LEU A 332 -10.82 -15.18 14.00
N SER A 333 -10.21 -14.78 15.13
CA SER A 333 -10.90 -14.31 16.33
C SER A 333 -11.80 -13.11 16.02
N ASN A 334 -11.24 -12.06 15.41
CA ASN A 334 -11.97 -10.84 15.10
C ASN A 334 -13.07 -11.09 14.05
N LEU A 335 -12.78 -11.85 12.99
CA LEU A 335 -13.78 -12.19 11.97
C LEU A 335 -14.95 -12.99 12.55
N ARG A 336 -14.69 -13.95 13.44
CA ARG A 336 -15.75 -14.70 14.13
C ARG A 336 -16.59 -13.79 15.03
N ALA A 337 -15.97 -12.84 15.74
CA ALA A 337 -16.68 -11.92 16.63
C ALA A 337 -17.67 -11.01 15.89
N ILE A 338 -17.39 -10.63 14.64
CA ILE A 338 -18.22 -9.71 13.86
C ILE A 338 -19.22 -10.40 12.92
N ALA A 339 -19.11 -11.73 12.73
CA ALA A 339 -19.79 -12.45 11.66
C ALA A 339 -21.31 -12.25 11.60
N HIS A 340 -21.95 -12.05 12.77
CA HIS A 340 -23.40 -11.90 12.89
C HIS A 340 -23.90 -10.44 12.89
N CYS A 341 -23.01 -9.46 12.96
CA CYS A 341 -23.36 -8.05 13.16
C CYS A 341 -22.44 -7.08 12.41
N VAL A 342 -21.98 -7.47 11.21
CA VAL A 342 -21.03 -6.68 10.40
C VAL A 342 -21.43 -5.21 10.23
N ASN A 343 -22.73 -4.90 10.14
CA ASN A 343 -23.24 -3.53 10.00
C ASN A 343 -22.95 -2.61 11.20
N LEU A 344 -22.60 -3.17 12.36
CA LEU A 344 -22.21 -2.40 13.56
C LEU A 344 -20.71 -2.13 13.64
N HIS A 345 -19.92 -2.70 12.72
CA HIS A 345 -18.47 -2.62 12.73
C HIS A 345 -17.95 -1.71 11.62
N ASN A 346 -16.72 -1.24 11.77
CA ASN A 346 -16.07 -0.42 10.76
C ASN A 346 -15.80 -1.22 9.49
N GLN A 347 -16.46 -0.85 8.39
CA GLN A 347 -16.38 -1.55 7.11
C GLN A 347 -14.93 -1.73 6.61
N GLN A 348 -14.11 -0.68 6.69
CA GLN A 348 -12.74 -0.71 6.18
C GLN A 348 -11.84 -1.66 6.98
N HIS A 349 -12.05 -1.74 8.30
CA HIS A 349 -11.37 -2.73 9.13
C HIS A 349 -11.75 -4.17 8.72
N VAL A 350 -13.03 -4.44 8.45
CA VAL A 350 -13.48 -5.76 8.00
C VAL A 350 -12.88 -6.11 6.64
N LEU A 351 -12.91 -5.16 5.70
CA LEU A 351 -12.36 -5.34 4.35
C LEU A 351 -10.87 -5.69 4.38
N VAL A 352 -10.06 -4.95 5.14
CA VAL A 352 -8.61 -5.22 5.21
C VAL A 352 -8.31 -6.52 5.98
N MET A 353 -9.09 -6.90 7.00
CA MET A 353 -8.96 -8.22 7.64
C MET A 353 -9.24 -9.36 6.66
N CYS A 354 -10.29 -9.24 5.85
CA CYS A 354 -10.59 -10.22 4.80
C CYS A 354 -9.49 -10.27 3.75
N ALA A 355 -8.95 -9.12 3.34
CA ALA A 355 -7.84 -9.06 2.39
C ALA A 355 -6.59 -9.79 2.91
N VAL A 356 -6.22 -9.56 4.18
CA VAL A 356 -5.13 -10.30 4.85
C VAL A 356 -5.43 -11.79 4.88
N ALA A 357 -6.64 -12.19 5.28
CA ALA A 357 -7.03 -13.60 5.37
C ALA A 357 -6.89 -14.33 4.02
N PHE A 358 -7.45 -13.74 2.95
CA PHE A 358 -7.39 -14.34 1.62
C PHE A 358 -5.98 -14.34 1.05
N TYR A 359 -5.21 -13.28 1.28
CA TYR A 359 -3.81 -13.23 0.86
C TYR A 359 -2.97 -14.35 1.53
N MET A 360 -3.17 -14.57 2.83
CA MET A 360 -2.49 -15.65 3.56
C MET A 360 -2.94 -17.04 3.10
N MET A 361 -4.23 -17.24 2.83
CA MET A 361 -4.74 -18.51 2.30
C MET A 361 -4.19 -18.84 0.91
N GLU A 362 -3.99 -17.83 0.07
CA GLU A 362 -3.49 -17.99 -1.30
C GLU A 362 -1.96 -18.21 -1.34
N ASN A 363 -1.21 -17.42 -0.57
CA ASN A 363 0.25 -17.38 -0.69
C ASN A 363 1.00 -18.17 0.40
N TYR A 364 0.38 -18.40 1.56
CA TYR A 364 0.96 -19.10 2.71
C TYR A 364 0.08 -20.26 3.23
N PRO A 365 -0.46 -21.14 2.36
CA PRO A 365 -1.42 -22.18 2.76
C PRO A 365 -0.85 -23.19 3.75
N LEU A 366 0.47 -23.45 3.69
CA LEU A 366 1.15 -24.39 4.58
C LEU A 366 1.32 -23.82 6.01
N ASP A 367 1.61 -22.53 6.11
CA ASP A 367 1.86 -21.87 7.39
C ASP A 367 0.56 -21.58 8.16
N VAL A 368 -0.54 -21.25 7.46
CA VAL A 368 -1.84 -20.99 8.12
C VAL A 368 -2.61 -22.25 8.51
N GLY A 369 -2.44 -23.34 7.75
CA GLY A 369 -3.13 -24.60 7.99
C GLY A 369 -4.63 -24.61 7.66
N ALA A 370 -5.20 -25.83 7.63
CA ALA A 370 -6.56 -26.06 7.18
C ALA A 370 -7.66 -25.49 8.10
N GLU A 371 -7.39 -25.40 9.42
CA GLU A 371 -8.35 -24.86 10.37
C GLU A 371 -8.65 -23.37 10.11
N PHE A 372 -7.60 -22.59 9.85
CA PHE A 372 -7.73 -21.19 9.50
C PHE A 372 -8.54 -21.01 8.21
N THR A 373 -8.17 -21.74 7.14
CA THR A 373 -8.89 -21.73 5.86
C THR A 373 -10.37 -22.07 6.03
N ALA A 374 -10.69 -23.15 6.74
CA ALA A 374 -12.07 -23.55 6.99
C ALA A 374 -12.84 -22.51 7.80
N GLY A 375 -12.20 -21.93 8.82
CA GLY A 375 -12.78 -20.87 9.64
C GLY A 375 -13.11 -19.60 8.87
N VAL A 376 -12.20 -19.14 8.01
CA VAL A 376 -12.42 -17.95 7.15
C VAL A 376 -13.56 -18.20 6.16
N ILE A 377 -13.62 -19.38 5.53
CA ILE A 377 -14.71 -19.75 4.61
C ILE A 377 -16.06 -19.78 5.36
N GLN A 378 -16.08 -20.36 6.56
CA GLN A 378 -17.29 -20.41 7.39
C GLN A 378 -17.79 -19.02 7.73
N VAL A 379 -16.92 -18.12 8.22
CA VAL A 379 -17.30 -16.74 8.56
C VAL A 379 -17.80 -16.00 7.31
N SER A 380 -17.09 -16.11 6.20
CA SER A 380 -17.50 -15.48 4.93
C SER A 380 -18.89 -15.92 4.51
N THR A 381 -19.20 -17.22 4.66
CA THR A 381 -20.52 -17.78 4.37
C THR A 381 -21.60 -17.20 5.29
N VAL A 382 -21.33 -17.09 6.58
CA VAL A 382 -22.27 -16.52 7.56
C VAL A 382 -22.57 -15.06 7.21
N VAL A 383 -21.55 -14.26 6.89
CA VAL A 383 -21.70 -12.85 6.51
C VAL A 383 -22.54 -12.72 5.24
N LEU A 384 -22.24 -13.49 4.20
CA LEU A 384 -22.99 -13.45 2.93
C LEU A 384 -24.47 -13.85 3.12
N LEU A 385 -24.73 -14.90 3.91
CA LEU A 385 -26.10 -15.32 4.24
C LEU A 385 -26.85 -14.30 5.09
N GLY A 386 -26.17 -13.65 6.03
CA GLY A 386 -26.73 -12.59 6.85
C GLY A 386 -27.15 -11.38 6.01
N LEU A 387 -26.28 -10.96 5.08
CA LEU A 387 -26.60 -9.88 4.14
C LEU A 387 -27.76 -10.24 3.21
N TYR A 388 -27.80 -11.48 2.70
CA TYR A 388 -28.92 -11.94 1.87
C TYR A 388 -30.27 -11.85 2.60
N ARG A 389 -30.31 -12.20 3.89
CA ARG A 389 -31.52 -12.11 4.73
C ARG A 389 -31.94 -10.68 5.06
N LEU A 390 -31.05 -9.69 4.91
CA LEU A 390 -31.38 -8.27 5.11
C LEU A 390 -32.00 -7.63 3.88
N VAL A 391 -31.75 -8.20 2.68
CA VAL A 391 -32.20 -7.66 1.40
C VAL A 391 -33.57 -8.22 0.97
N LEU A 392 -33.92 -9.43 1.44
CA LEU A 392 -35.24 -10.04 1.32
C LEU A 392 -36.13 -9.68 2.51
#